data_AF-A0A6M3JPW7-F1
#
_entry.id   AF-A0A6M3JPW7-F1
#
_cell.length_a   1.000
_cell.length_b   1.000
_cell.length_c   1.000
_cell.angle_alpha   90.00
_cell.angle_beta   90.00
_cell.angle_gamma   90.00
#
_symmetry.space_group_name_H-M   'P 1'
#
loop_
_entity.id
_entity.type
_entity.pdbx_description
1 polymer ?
#
loop_
_entity_poly.entity_id
_entity_poly.type
_entity_poly.pdbx_seq_one_letter_code
_entity_poly.pdbx_strand_id
1 'polypeptide(L)' 'MNVKELKSELEKYDEGFMVVVSGYEGGVNEIDSTQEVEIALNVNTVEWYGKHEEVEEYNPYKEYTHTKALYIH' A
#
# COMPACT_ATOMS: atom_id res chain seq x y z
N MET A 1 6.16 -0.75 15.16
CA MET A 1 7.18 0.33 15.14
C MET A 1 6.62 1.60 15.76
N ASN A 2 7.46 2.42 16.38
CA ASN A 2 7.10 3.74 16.88
C ASN A 2 7.31 4.83 15.81
N VAL A 3 6.87 6.06 16.10
CA VAL A 3 6.94 7.20 15.16
C VAL A 3 8.36 7.48 14.67
N LYS A 4 9.37 7.31 15.53
CA LYS A 4 10.77 7.57 15.15
C LYS A 4 11.27 6.51 14.17
N GLU A 5 11.00 5.25 14.45
CA GLU A 5 11.35 4.12 13.59
C GLU A 5 10.66 4.23 12.23
N LEU A 6 9.36 4.55 12.22
CA LEU A 6 8.62 4.76 10.98
C LEU A 6 9.25 5.88 10.14
N LYS A 7 9.56 7.04 10.73
CA LYS A 7 10.20 8.14 9.99
C LYS A 7 11.51 7.71 9.34
N SER A 8 12.37 7.01 10.08
CA SER A 8 13.64 6.51 9.54
C SER A 8 13.48 5.46 8.44
N GLU A 9 12.40 4.67 8.47
CA GLU A 9 12.07 3.79 7.34
C GLU A 9 11.56 4.59 6.13
N LEU A 10 10.64 5.54 6.35
CA LEU A 10 10.07 6.37 5.27
C LEU A 10 11.14 7.19 4.52
N GLU A 11 12.17 7.68 5.22
CA GLU A 11 13.30 8.42 4.62
C GLU A 11 14.09 7.61 3.58
N LYS A 12 13.89 6.28 3.49
CA LYS A 12 14.57 5.43 2.51
C LYS A 12 13.89 5.40 1.14
N TYR A 13 12.66 5.91 1.04
CA TYR A 13 11.83 5.81 -0.17
C TYR A 13 11.69 7.17 -0.86
N ASP A 14 11.23 7.16 -2.11
CA ASP A 14 10.92 8.37 -2.87
C ASP A 14 9.71 9.09 -2.27
N GLU A 15 9.85 10.39 -1.99
CA GLU A 15 8.79 11.23 -1.39
C GLU A 15 7.52 11.33 -2.25
N GLY A 16 7.60 11.01 -3.54
CA GLY A 16 6.47 10.97 -4.47
C GLY A 16 5.64 9.69 -4.40
N PHE A 17 6.04 8.68 -3.63
CA PHE A 17 5.29 7.43 -3.52
C PHE A 17 3.97 7.61 -2.76
N MET A 18 2.91 6.98 -3.28
CA MET A 18 1.64 6.89 -2.56
C MET A 18 1.80 5.97 -1.35
N VAL A 19 1.28 6.35 -0.18
CA VAL A 19 1.25 5.47 1.00
C VAL A 19 -0.08 4.73 1.06
N VAL A 20 -0.04 3.41 1.19
CA VAL A 20 -1.22 2.55 1.29
C VAL A 20 -1.13 1.62 2.52
N VAL A 21 -2.28 1.22 3.05
CA VAL A 21 -2.41 0.34 4.23
C VAL A 21 -3.38 -0.81 3.91
N SER A 22 -3.26 -1.93 4.63
CA SER A 22 -4.24 -3.01 4.57
C SER A 22 -5.64 -2.56 5.03
N GLY A 23 -6.70 -3.09 4.42
CA GLY A 23 -8.06 -3.12 4.99
C GLY A 23 -8.41 -4.56 5.37
N TYR A 24 -9.43 -4.95 6.17
CA TYR A 24 -10.32 -4.35 7.17
C TYR A 24 -10.57 -5.45 8.24
N GLU A 25 -10.64 -5.09 9.53
CA GLU A 25 -11.60 -5.65 10.53
C GLU A 25 -11.59 -4.90 11.89
N GLY A 26 -11.30 -3.59 11.89
CA GLY A 26 -11.42 -2.72 13.09
C GLY A 26 -10.47 -3.01 14.26
N GLY A 27 -9.75 -4.14 14.24
CA GLY A 27 -8.59 -4.41 15.09
C GLY A 27 -7.38 -3.58 14.65
N VAL A 28 -6.53 -3.22 15.61
CA VAL A 28 -5.29 -2.47 15.36
C VAL A 28 -4.11 -3.31 15.85
N ASN A 29 -3.08 -3.39 15.03
CA ASN A 29 -1.76 -3.91 15.39
C ASN A 29 -0.72 -2.80 15.18
N GLU A 30 0.46 -2.94 15.78
CA GLU A 30 1.59 -2.08 15.46
C GLU A 30 2.06 -2.32 14.01
N ILE A 31 2.46 -1.24 13.33
CA ILE A 31 3.11 -1.35 12.02
C ILE A 31 4.38 -2.20 12.15
N ASP A 32 4.56 -3.23 11.34
CA ASP A 32 5.71 -4.13 11.40
C ASP A 32 6.67 -3.95 10.23
N SER A 33 6.21 -3.42 9.09
CA SER A 33 7.01 -3.33 7.87
C SER A 33 6.55 -2.25 6.89
N THR A 34 7.48 -1.86 6.01
CA THR A 34 7.23 -0.99 4.86
C THR A 34 7.79 -1.65 3.59
N GLN A 35 7.00 -1.72 2.52
CA GLN A 35 7.37 -2.40 1.28
C GLN A 35 7.01 -1.55 0.06
N GLU A 36 7.91 -1.43 -0.91
CA GLU A 36 7.56 -0.88 -2.23
C GLU A 36 6.76 -1.93 -3.00
N VAL A 37 5.57 -1.53 -3.46
CA VAL A 37 4.66 -2.36 -4.25
C VAL A 37 4.23 -1.62 -5.51
N GLU A 38 3.81 -2.36 -6.52
CA GLU A 38 3.07 -1.82 -7.65
C GLU A 38 1.57 -2.05 -7.40
N ILE A 39 0.77 -1.00 -7.60
CA ILE A 39 -0.68 -1.06 -7.41
C ILE A 39 -1.43 -0.62 -8.66
N ALA A 40 -2.59 -1.24 -8.90
CA ALA A 40 -3.58 -0.81 -9.86
C ALA A 40 -4.59 0.15 -9.22
N LEU A 41 -4.83 1.29 -9.85
CA LEU A 41 -5.64 2.37 -9.28
C LEU A 41 -7.13 2.20 -9.57
N ASN A 42 -7.98 2.40 -8.55
CA ASN A 42 -9.45 2.44 -8.65
C ASN A 42 -10.08 1.12 -9.14
N VAL A 43 -9.52 -0.02 -8.73
CA VAL A 43 -10.03 -1.35 -9.13
C VAL A 43 -11.34 -1.66 -8.41
N ASN A 44 -11.37 -1.43 -7.10
CA ASN A 44 -12.52 -1.76 -6.27
C ASN A 44 -13.50 -0.60 -6.18
N THR A 45 -14.79 -0.93 -6.26
CA THR A 45 -15.92 0.00 -6.05
C THR A 45 -16.53 -0.15 -4.66
N VAL A 46 -16.10 -1.15 -3.90
CA VAL A 46 -16.64 -1.50 -2.58
C VAL A 46 -15.62 -1.16 -1.50
N GLU A 47 -16.02 -0.38 -0.50
CA GLU A 47 -15.09 0.29 0.43
C GLU A 47 -14.23 -0.65 1.29
N TRP A 48 -14.75 -1.82 1.68
CA TRP A 48 -14.03 -2.71 2.59
C TRP A 48 -12.87 -3.49 1.95
N TYR A 49 -12.73 -3.47 0.62
CA TYR A 49 -11.54 -3.98 -0.07
C TYR A 49 -10.42 -2.95 -0.18
N GLY A 50 -10.69 -1.67 0.10
CA GLY A 50 -9.80 -0.58 -0.27
C GLY A 50 -9.83 -0.31 -1.78
N LYS A 51 -9.49 0.91 -2.19
CA LYS A 51 -9.72 1.42 -3.57
C LYS A 51 -8.75 0.87 -4.63
N HIS A 52 -7.60 0.34 -4.20
CA HIS A 52 -6.48 -0.08 -5.04
C HIS A 52 -6.21 -1.56 -4.84
N GLU A 53 -5.60 -2.21 -5.82
CA GLU A 53 -5.18 -3.62 -5.73
C GLU A 53 -3.68 -3.75 -5.97
N GLU A 54 -3.02 -4.63 -5.23
CA GLU A 54 -1.62 -4.98 -5.46
C GLU A 54 -1.48 -5.78 -6.77
N VAL A 55 -0.38 -5.56 -7.46
CA VAL A 55 -0.10 -6.20 -8.75
C VAL A 55 0.92 -7.31 -8.54
N GLU A 56 0.47 -8.55 -8.69
CA GLU A 56 1.31 -9.75 -8.64
C GLU A 56 1.77 -10.21 -10.04
N GLU A 57 2.57 -11.29 -10.11
CA GLU A 57 3.06 -11.91 -11.35
C GLU A 57 1.90 -12.22 -12.33
N TYR A 58 0.79 -12.76 -11.80
CA TYR A 58 -0.47 -12.83 -12.52
C TYR A 58 -1.25 -11.53 -12.30
N ASN A 59 -1.13 -10.59 -13.25
CA ASN A 59 -1.83 -9.31 -13.19
C ASN A 59 -3.14 -9.34 -14.02
N PRO A 60 -4.33 -9.45 -13.39
CA PRO A 60 -5.62 -9.29 -14.07
C PRO A 60 -5.98 -7.82 -14.36
N TYR A 61 -5.22 -6.86 -13.83
CA TYR A 61 -5.49 -5.43 -13.87
C TYR A 61 -4.63 -4.66 -14.88
N LYS A 62 -4.03 -5.33 -15.88
CA LYS A 62 -3.12 -4.73 -16.88
C LYS A 62 -3.66 -3.46 -17.57
N GLU A 63 -4.98 -3.38 -17.73
CA GLU A 63 -5.66 -2.25 -18.39
C GLU A 63 -5.83 -1.02 -17.48
N TYR A 64 -5.60 -1.16 -16.16
CA TYR A 64 -5.74 -0.08 -15.19
C TYR A 64 -4.50 0.83 -15.18
N THR A 65 -4.63 2.01 -14.57
CA THR A 65 -3.46 2.86 -14.30
C THR A 65 -2.66 2.26 -13.15
N HIS A 66 -1.35 2.15 -13.34
CA HIS A 66 -0.44 1.58 -12.34
C HIS A 66 0.45 2.66 -11.74
N THR A 67 0.83 2.49 -10.49
CA THR A 67 1.84 3.32 -9.84
C THR A 67 2.61 2.51 -8.80
N LYS A 68 3.81 2.97 -8.48
CA LYS A 68 4.51 2.54 -7.28
C LYS A 68 3.86 3.16 -6.04
N ALA A 69 3.81 2.37 -4.97
CA ALA A 69 3.32 2.78 -3.68
C ALA A 69 4.17 2.17 -2.56
N LEU A 70 4.14 2.80 -1.39
CA LEU A 70 4.67 2.28 -0.16
C LEU A 70 3.54 1.62 0.64
N TYR A 71 3.57 0.31 0.72
CA TYR A 71 2.67 -0.49 1.54
C TYR A 71 3.18 -0.55 2.97
N ILE A 72 2.30 -0.20 3.91
CA ILE A 72 2.57 -0.23 5.35
C ILE A 72 1.64 -1.28 5.96
N HIS A 73 2.23 -2.29 6.58
CA HIS A 73 1.53 -3.38 7.27
C HIS A 73 1.60 -3.17 8.78
#